data_AF-C6LGG2-F1
#
_entry.id   AF-C6LGG2-F1
#
_cell.length_a   1.000
_cell.length_b   1.000
_cell.length_c   1.000
_cell.angle_alpha   90.00
_cell.angle_beta   90.00
_cell.angle_gamma   90.00
#
_symmetry.space_group_name_H-M   'P 1'
#
loop_
_entity.id
_entity.type
_entity.pdbx_description
1 polymer ?
#
loop_
_entity_poly.entity_id
_entity_poly.type
_entity_poly.pdbx_seq_one_letter_code
_entity_poly.pdbx_strand_id
1 'polypeptide(L)' 'MCEVSEKWYKEGEAAGEARGEMKAKRETAFELADMGLPAEKIAKAVKVNLETVKGWLSGTPSLTR' A
#
# COMPACT_ATOMS: atom_id res chain seq x y z
N MET A 1 1.14 29.95 -27.23
CA MET A 1 1.83 29.78 -25.94
C MET A 1 0.88 29.03 -25.00
N CYS A 2 0.90 27.68 -25.04
CA CYS A 2 0.05 26.84 -24.17
C CYS A 2 0.89 26.40 -22.96
N GLU A 3 1.14 27.32 -22.03
CA GLU A 3 2.06 27.12 -20.89
C GLU A 3 1.34 26.54 -19.65
N VAL A 4 0.09 26.13 -19.79
CA VAL A 4 -0.77 25.68 -18.67
C VAL A 4 -0.95 24.16 -18.63
N SER A 5 -0.49 23.41 -19.64
CA SER A 5 -0.71 21.96 -19.68
C SER A 5 0.35 21.16 -18.91
N GLU A 6 1.57 21.70 -18.70
CA GLU A 6 2.70 20.90 -18.21
C GLU A 6 2.75 20.75 -16.68
N LYS A 7 2.04 21.61 -15.93
CA LYS A 7 2.04 21.57 -14.46
C LYS A 7 1.15 20.47 -13.87
N TRP A 8 0.05 20.13 -14.54
CA TRP A 8 -0.91 19.14 -14.05
C TRP A 8 -0.39 17.70 -14.19
N TYR A 9 0.39 17.41 -15.24
CA TYR A 9 0.91 16.06 -15.46
C TYR A 9 1.95 15.66 -14.41
N LYS A 10 2.80 16.59 -13.95
CA LYS A 10 3.83 16.27 -12.95
C LYS A 10 3.28 16.00 -11.56
N GLU A 11 2.22 16.69 -11.16
CA GLU A 11 1.56 16.45 -9.86
C GLU A 11 0.74 15.14 -9.89
N GLY A 12 0.06 14.84 -11.01
CA GLY A 12 -0.68 13.59 -11.18
C GLY A 12 0.21 12.35 -11.25
N GLU A 13 1.40 12.45 -11.85
CA GLU A 13 2.38 11.36 -11.96
C GLU A 13 3.02 11.04 -10.60
N ALA A 14 3.53 12.06 -9.89
CA ALA A 14 4.15 11.86 -8.57
C ALA A 14 3.15 11.37 -7.51
N ALA A 15 1.91 11.87 -7.52
CA ALA A 15 0.85 11.38 -6.63
C ALA A 15 0.36 9.98 -7.03
N GLY A 16 0.36 9.68 -8.33
CA GLY A 16 0.03 8.36 -8.87
C GLY A 16 1.06 7.29 -8.46
N GLU A 17 2.36 7.60 -8.56
CA GLU A 17 3.44 6.71 -8.17
C GLU A 17 3.45 6.41 -6.67
N ALA A 18 3.37 7.44 -5.82
CA ALA A 18 3.38 7.25 -4.36
C ALA A 18 2.15 6.45 -3.88
N ARG A 19 0.99 6.69 -4.49
CA ARG A 19 -0.24 5.93 -4.19
C ARG A 19 -0.19 4.51 -4.75
N GLY A 20 0.44 4.32 -5.91
CA GLY A 20 0.71 3.03 -6.52
C GLY A 20 1.64 2.16 -5.68
N GLU A 21 2.75 2.72 -5.18
CA GLU A 21 3.71 2.01 -4.33
C GLU A 21 3.06 1.51 -3.02
N MET A 22 2.27 2.35 -2.35
CA MET A 22 1.57 1.96 -1.13
C MET A 22 0.49 0.90 -1.40
N LYS A 23 -0.23 0.99 -2.52
CA LYS A 23 -1.22 -0.03 -2.92
C LYS A 23 -0.56 -1.36 -3.23
N ALA A 24 0.53 -1.36 -3.98
CA ALA A 24 1.31 -2.55 -4.31
C ALA A 24 1.86 -3.22 -3.05
N LYS A 25 2.47 -2.47 -2.13
CA LYS A 25 2.94 -2.99 -0.83
C LYS A 25 1.82 -3.62 -0.02
N ARG A 26 0.62 -3.02 -0.05
CA ARG A 26 -0.56 -3.56 0.63
C ARG A 26 -1.07 -4.85 -0.03
N GLU A 27 -1.18 -4.90 -1.35
CA GLU A 27 -1.59 -6.10 -2.09
C GLU A 27 -0.59 -7.26 -1.86
N THR A 28 0.70 -6.99 -2.00
CA THR A 28 1.75 -7.97 -1.67
C THR A 28 1.68 -8.43 -0.21
N ALA A 29 1.36 -7.54 0.73
CA ALA A 29 1.19 -7.93 2.12
C ALA A 29 -0.01 -8.87 2.35
N PHE A 30 -1.11 -8.68 1.61
CA PHE A 30 -2.25 -9.60 1.64
C PHE A 30 -1.93 -10.94 0.99
N GLU A 31 -1.29 -10.96 -0.17
CA GLU A 31 -0.89 -12.21 -0.85
C GLU A 31 0.05 -13.05 0.03
N LEU A 32 1.04 -12.41 0.66
CA LEU A 32 1.93 -13.12 1.59
C LEU A 32 1.20 -13.63 2.84
N ALA A 33 0.22 -12.88 3.35
CA ALA A 33 -0.61 -13.33 4.47
C ALA A 33 -1.51 -14.51 4.07
N ASP A 34 -2.07 -14.49 2.86
CA ASP A 34 -2.85 -15.58 2.27
C ASP A 34 -2.01 -16.86 2.09
N MET A 35 -0.75 -16.71 1.70
CA MET A 35 0.25 -17.79 1.70
C MET A 35 0.62 -18.31 3.11
N GLY A 36 0.07 -17.73 4.18
CA GLY A 36 0.30 -18.14 5.56
C GLY A 36 1.54 -17.53 6.21
N LEU A 37 2.14 -16.48 5.65
CA LEU A 37 3.27 -15.82 6.30
C LEU A 37 2.79 -14.96 7.49
N PRO A 38 3.57 -14.90 8.59
CA PRO A 38 3.26 -14.03 9.70
C PRO A 38 3.51 -12.56 9.35
N ALA A 39 2.69 -11.65 9.90
CA ALA A 39 2.77 -10.20 9.68
C ALA A 39 4.17 -9.61 9.89
N GLU A 40 4.98 -10.17 10.79
CA GLU A 40 6.37 -9.76 11.02
C GLU A 40 7.29 -10.01 9.82
N LYS A 41 7.13 -11.16 9.15
CA LYS A 41 7.90 -11.48 7.95
C LYS A 41 7.42 -10.64 6.76
N ILE A 42 6.12 -10.41 6.69
CA ILE A 42 5.50 -9.56 5.66
C ILE A 42 6.00 -8.12 5.78
N ALA A 43 5.97 -7.54 6.98
CA ALA A 43 6.49 -6.20 7.26
C ALA A 43 7.95 -6.03 6.81
N LYS A 44 8.79 -7.03 7.07
CA LYS A 44 10.17 -7.06 6.57
C LYS A 44 10.25 -7.16 5.04
N ALA A 45 9.40 -7.98 4.41
CA ALA A 45 9.38 -8.18 2.97
C ALA A 45 8.96 -6.91 2.20
N VAL A 46 7.90 -6.23 2.66
CA VAL A 46 7.39 -4.99 2.05
C VAL A 46 8.05 -3.72 2.59
N LYS A 47 9.00 -3.85 3.52
CA LYS A 47 9.74 -2.76 4.20
C LYS A 47 8.82 -1.70 4.80
N VAL A 48 7.74 -2.13 5.45
CA VAL A 48 6.83 -1.23 6.19
C VAL A 48 6.73 -1.67 7.65
N ASN A 49 6.20 -0.80 8.51
CA ASN A 49 6.05 -1.13 9.92
C ASN A 49 5.06 -2.27 10.14
N LEU A 50 5.35 -3.11 11.15
CA LEU A 50 4.46 -4.19 11.58
C LEU A 50 3.05 -3.68 11.87
N GLU A 51 2.94 -2.54 12.55
CA GLU A 51 1.65 -1.93 12.89
C GLU A 51 0.86 -1.53 11.64
N THR A 52 1.54 -1.04 10.60
CA THR A 52 0.94 -0.74 9.31
C THR A 52 0.41 -2.00 8.63
N VAL A 53 1.22 -3.08 8.58
CA VAL A 53 0.79 -4.39 8.03
C VAL A 53 -0.37 -4.95 8.84
N LYS A 54 -0.28 -4.92 10.17
CA LYS A 54 -1.37 -5.34 11.07
C LYS A 54 -2.62 -4.51 10.83
N GLY A 55 -2.52 -3.21 10.60
CA GLY A 55 -3.66 -2.36 10.25
C GLY A 55 -4.28 -2.73 8.92
N TRP A 56 -3.48 -3.10 7.92
CA TRP A 56 -3.99 -3.60 6.63
C TRP A 56 -4.71 -4.94 6.79
N LEU A 57 -4.11 -5.90 7.49
CA LEU A 57 -4.65 -7.25 7.69
C LEU A 57 -5.83 -7.27 8.69
N SER A 58 -5.79 -6.41 9.72
CA SER A 58 -6.90 -6.21 10.68
C SER A 58 -8.04 -5.38 10.10
N GLY A 59 -7.85 -4.78 8.93
CA GLY A 59 -8.89 -4.09 8.17
C GLY A 59 -9.94 -5.03 7.56
N THR A 60 -9.87 -6.34 7.84
CA THR A 60 -11.05 -7.19 7.75
C THR A 60 -11.97 -6.83 8.92
N PRO A 61 -13.18 -6.30 8.69
CA PRO A 61 -14.12 -6.06 9.77
C PRO A 61 -14.47 -7.41 10.39
N SER A 62 -13.74 -7.82 11.42
CA SER A 62 -14.19 -8.81 12.38
C SER A 62 -15.27 -8.16 13.26
N LEU A 63 -16.38 -7.77 12.62
CA LEU A 63 -17.68 -7.89 13.24
C LEU A 63 -17.95 -9.39 13.35
N THR A 64 -17.83 -9.94 14.55
CA THR A 64 -18.84 -10.83 15.17
C THR A 64 -18.36 -11.15 16.57
N ARG A 65 -18.89 -10.44 17.57
CA ARG A 65 -19.20 -11.04 18.86
C ARG A 65 -20.57 -10.55 19.29
#